data_AF-A0A7C2WEA4-F1
#
_entry.id   AF-A0A7C2WEA4-F1
#
_cell.length_a   1.000
_cell.length_b   1.000
_cell.length_c   1.000
_cell.angle_alpha   90.00
_cell.angle_beta   90.00
_cell.angle_gamma   90.00
#
_symmetry.space_group_name_H-M   'P 1'
#
loop_
_entity.id
_entity.type
_entity.pdbx_description
1 polymer ?
#
loop_
_entity_poly.entity_id
_entity_poly.type
_entity_poly.pdbx_seq_one_letter_code
_entity_poly.pdbx_strand_id
1 'polypeptide(L)'
;MAGVPRETIVKMADLMMSASFGVIYYGLGLTATSARNRNIEAAIRLVQALNDWTLFSLNLMRGHWNVSGNNQVFAWLTGYPYAIDFSRGYSRYNPGVTSTIDLLARGEVDAAMVIASDPAAHFPTQALRHLARIPLIVVDPKWSLTASIADVYIPTKMVGVDAEGSCYRMDNVPLRVRKVLESKGLMDDVEVLERLIEKVKEVKSRGA
;
A
#
# COMPACT_ATOMS: atom_id res chain seq x y z
N MET A 1 1.92 32.16 -9.91
CA MET A 1 2.44 31.08 -9.04
C MET A 1 2.33 29.78 -9.81
N ALA A 2 3.33 28.88 -9.79
CA ALA A 2 3.31 27.62 -10.56
C ALA A 2 2.97 27.78 -12.07
N GLY A 3 3.37 28.90 -12.69
CA GLY A 3 3.02 29.21 -14.08
C GLY A 3 1.57 29.68 -14.31
N VAL A 4 0.74 29.76 -13.27
CA VAL A 4 -0.66 30.19 -13.37
C VAL A 4 -0.82 31.69 -13.07
N PRO A 5 -1.54 32.47 -13.91
CA PRO A 5 -1.86 33.88 -13.66
C PRO A 5 -2.68 34.08 -12.39
N ARG A 6 -2.50 35.23 -11.72
CA ARG A 6 -3.21 35.54 -10.46
C ARG A 6 -4.73 35.53 -10.63
N GLU A 7 -5.23 36.11 -11.71
CA GLU A 7 -6.67 36.19 -12.00
C GLU A 7 -7.32 34.81 -12.06
N THR A 8 -6.63 33.84 -12.66
CA THR A 8 -7.10 32.45 -12.73
C THR A 8 -7.18 31.81 -11.34
N ILE A 9 -6.20 32.08 -10.47
CA ILE A 9 -6.18 31.55 -9.10
C ILE A 9 -7.35 32.12 -8.30
N VAL A 10 -7.58 33.44 -8.37
CA VAL A 10 -8.69 34.10 -7.68
C VAL A 10 -10.03 33.56 -8.19
N LYS A 11 -10.20 33.46 -9.51
CA LYS A 11 -11.41 32.89 -10.11
C LYS A 11 -11.69 31.45 -9.65
N MET A 12 -10.65 30.62 -9.52
CA MET A 12 -10.81 29.25 -9.02
C MET A 12 -11.24 29.25 -7.55
N ALA A 13 -10.68 30.13 -6.71
CA ALA A 13 -11.08 30.26 -5.32
C ALA A 13 -12.57 30.66 -5.21
N ASP A 14 -13.02 31.64 -5.99
CA ASP A 14 -14.43 32.08 -6.00
C ASP A 14 -15.38 30.95 -6.43
N LEU A 15 -14.99 30.17 -7.44
CA LEU A 15 -15.75 28.99 -7.87
C LEU A 15 -15.85 27.94 -6.77
N MET A 16 -14.76 27.72 -6.02
CA MET A 16 -14.75 26.76 -4.92
C MET A 16 -15.59 27.24 -3.73
N MET A 17 -15.51 28.53 -3.36
CA MET A 17 -16.29 29.10 -2.25
C MET A 17 -17.80 29.19 -2.56
N SER A 18 -18.17 29.36 -3.82
CA SER A 18 -19.57 29.46 -4.26
C SER A 18 -20.26 28.13 -4.55
N ALA A 19 -19.52 27.01 -4.54
CA ALA A 19 -20.11 25.69 -4.74
C ALA A 19 -21.07 25.33 -3.60
N SER A 20 -22.14 24.57 -3.87
CA SER A 20 -23.02 24.05 -2.80
C SER A 20 -22.43 22.82 -2.09
N PHE A 21 -21.68 22.02 -2.83
CA PHE A 21 -20.92 20.87 -2.33
C PHE A 21 -19.76 20.60 -3.27
N GLY A 22 -18.53 20.55 -2.74
CA GLY A 22 -17.33 20.28 -3.51
C GLY A 22 -16.55 19.07 -3.02
N VAL A 23 -15.89 18.38 -3.96
CA VAL A 23 -14.99 17.28 -3.63
C VAL A 23 -13.69 17.45 -4.41
N ILE A 24 -12.56 17.40 -3.72
CA ILE A 24 -11.23 17.35 -4.34
C ILE A 24 -10.76 15.90 -4.35
N TYR A 25 -10.56 15.35 -5.55
CA TYR A 25 -9.87 14.07 -5.73
C TYR A 25 -8.40 14.30 -6.02
N TYR A 26 -7.51 13.61 -5.31
CA TYR A 26 -6.07 13.69 -5.54
C TYR A 26 -5.41 12.32 -5.65
N GLY A 27 -4.28 12.24 -6.37
CA GLY A 27 -3.53 11.01 -6.60
C GLY A 27 -2.03 11.24 -6.63
N LEU A 28 -1.32 10.42 -7.41
CA LEU A 28 0.16 10.42 -7.46
C LEU A 28 0.77 11.77 -7.85
N GLY A 29 0.05 12.63 -8.60
CA GLY A 29 0.51 13.98 -8.92
C GLY A 29 0.78 14.85 -7.67
N LEU A 30 0.11 14.59 -6.55
CA LEU A 30 0.37 15.26 -5.28
C LEU A 30 1.31 14.43 -4.38
N THR A 31 1.19 13.11 -4.37
CA THR A 31 1.90 12.25 -3.40
C THR A 31 3.32 11.88 -3.83
N ALA A 32 3.59 11.82 -5.14
CA ALA A 32 4.87 11.36 -5.71
C ALA A 32 5.71 12.51 -6.31
N THR A 33 5.35 13.77 -6.05
CA THR A 33 6.14 14.95 -6.44
C THR A 33 7.00 15.46 -5.27
N SER A 34 7.87 16.43 -5.53
CA SER A 34 8.97 16.85 -4.63
C SER A 34 8.57 17.00 -3.15
N ALA A 35 7.46 17.69 -2.87
CA ALA A 35 7.01 18.00 -1.51
C ALA A 35 6.19 16.87 -0.84
N ARG A 36 5.82 15.80 -1.57
CA ARG A 36 5.15 14.59 -1.07
C ARG A 36 4.05 14.88 -0.04
N ASN A 37 4.25 14.53 1.23
CA ASN A 37 3.27 14.70 2.30
C ASN A 37 2.89 16.16 2.56
N ARG A 38 3.77 17.12 2.27
CA ARG A 38 3.46 18.56 2.42
C ARG A 38 2.43 19.03 1.39
N ASN A 39 2.38 18.42 0.20
CA ASN A 39 1.32 18.69 -0.77
C ASN A 39 -0.05 18.25 -0.23
N ILE A 40 -0.08 17.09 0.43
CA ILE A 40 -1.30 16.55 1.04
C ILE A 40 -1.74 17.43 2.20
N GLU A 41 -0.82 17.85 3.07
CA GLU A 41 -1.09 18.80 4.16
C GLU A 41 -1.71 20.10 3.64
N ALA A 42 -1.17 20.66 2.54
CA ALA A 42 -1.72 21.86 1.91
C ALA A 42 -3.14 21.64 1.35
N ALA A 43 -3.39 20.49 0.71
CA ALA A 43 -4.72 20.15 0.19
C ALA A 43 -5.75 19.96 1.33
N ILE A 44 -5.35 19.33 2.43
CA ILE A 44 -6.19 19.19 3.64
C ILE A 44 -6.53 20.57 4.19
N ARG A 45 -5.54 21.46 4.35
CA ARG A 45 -5.75 22.82 4.85
C ARG A 45 -6.65 23.65 3.94
N LEU A 46 -6.52 23.49 2.62
CA LEU A 46 -7.40 24.15 1.67
C LEU A 46 -8.86 23.70 1.88
N VAL A 47 -9.11 22.40 1.98
CA VAL A 47 -10.46 21.88 2.24
C VAL A 47 -10.99 22.34 3.59
N GLN A 48 -10.16 22.37 4.64
CA GLN A 48 -10.55 22.93 5.94
C GLN A 48 -10.97 24.39 5.83
N ALA A 49 -10.20 25.22 5.12
CA ALA A 49 -10.53 26.64 4.93
C ALA A 49 -11.81 26.85 4.08
N LEU A 50 -12.06 26.01 3.08
CA LEU A 50 -13.29 26.09 2.29
C LEU A 50 -14.53 25.77 3.12
N ASN A 51 -14.41 24.91 4.14
CA ASN A 51 -15.51 24.55 5.02
C ASN A 51 -15.99 25.70 5.93
N ASP A 52 -15.26 26.82 5.99
CA ASP A 52 -15.76 28.06 6.61
C ASP A 52 -16.80 28.77 5.73
N TRP A 53 -16.87 28.44 4.42
CA TRP A 53 -17.72 29.10 3.43
C TRP A 53 -18.77 28.14 2.84
N THR A 54 -18.40 26.90 2.56
CA THR A 54 -19.28 25.88 1.96
C THR A 54 -18.78 24.47 2.23
N LEU A 55 -19.61 23.45 2.03
CA LEU A 55 -19.25 22.06 2.30
C LEU A 55 -18.26 21.52 1.26
N PHE A 56 -17.05 21.17 1.71
CA PHE A 56 -16.00 20.57 0.87
C PHE A 56 -15.42 19.30 1.50
N SER A 57 -15.15 18.31 0.66
CA SER A 57 -14.49 17.05 1.05
C SER A 57 -13.21 16.80 0.25
N LEU A 58 -12.29 16.05 0.83
CA LEU A 58 -11.06 15.60 0.20
C LEU A 58 -11.08 14.08 0.12
N ASN A 59 -10.86 13.54 -1.08
CA ASN A 59 -10.81 12.09 -1.29
C ASN A 59 -9.53 11.69 -2.03
N LEU A 60 -8.89 10.63 -1.55
CA LEU A 60 -7.65 10.10 -2.10
C LEU A 60 -7.98 8.99 -3.11
N MET A 61 -7.47 9.13 -4.33
CA MET A 61 -7.56 8.11 -5.37
C MET A 61 -6.54 6.98 -5.08
N ARG A 62 -6.96 6.04 -4.23
CA ARG A 62 -6.18 4.85 -3.85
C ARG A 62 -5.97 3.95 -5.07
N GLY A 63 -4.77 3.37 -5.21
CA GLY A 63 -4.37 2.59 -6.38
C GLY A 63 -5.00 1.20 -6.45
N HIS A 64 -4.40 0.22 -5.76
CA HIS A 64 -4.89 -1.16 -5.79
C HIS A 64 -6.23 -1.34 -5.06
N TRP A 65 -7.01 -2.31 -5.52
CA TRP A 65 -8.37 -2.63 -5.06
C TRP A 65 -8.52 -2.81 -3.55
N ASN A 66 -7.46 -3.22 -2.83
CA ASN A 66 -7.49 -3.43 -1.38
C ASN A 66 -6.33 -2.78 -0.60
N VAL A 67 -5.67 -1.76 -1.17
CA VAL A 67 -4.61 -1.06 -0.43
C VAL A 67 -5.16 -0.38 0.83
N SER A 68 -6.41 0.09 0.79
CA SER A 68 -7.10 0.62 1.97
C SER A 68 -7.28 -0.46 3.03
N GLY A 69 -7.70 -1.68 2.65
CA GLY A 69 -7.93 -2.75 3.60
C GLY A 69 -6.67 -3.21 4.29
N ASN A 70 -5.54 -3.27 3.57
CA ASN A 70 -4.25 -3.57 4.18
C ASN A 70 -3.90 -2.55 5.27
N ASN A 71 -4.08 -1.25 5.01
CA ASN A 71 -3.83 -0.22 6.03
C ASN A 71 -4.83 -0.29 7.19
N GLN A 72 -6.11 -0.59 6.95
CA GLN A 72 -7.12 -0.74 8.00
C GLN A 72 -6.79 -1.91 8.93
N VAL A 73 -6.46 -3.07 8.36
CA VAL A 73 -6.08 -4.28 9.11
C VAL A 73 -4.82 -4.05 9.93
N PHE A 74 -3.78 -3.48 9.32
CA PHE A 74 -2.55 -3.17 10.03
C PHE A 74 -2.78 -2.16 11.15
N ALA A 75 -3.56 -1.11 10.90
CA ALA A 75 -3.84 -0.09 11.91
C ALA A 75 -4.60 -0.66 13.11
N TRP A 76 -5.63 -1.49 12.90
CA TRP A 76 -6.37 -2.07 14.03
C TRP A 76 -5.52 -3.09 14.82
N LEU A 77 -4.69 -3.88 14.13
CA LEU A 77 -3.90 -4.94 14.78
C LEU A 77 -2.68 -4.40 15.52
N THR A 78 -2.06 -3.35 14.98
CA THR A 78 -0.70 -2.93 15.38
C THR A 78 -0.61 -1.49 15.88
N GLY A 79 -1.68 -0.71 15.68
CA GLY A 79 -1.72 0.73 15.89
C GLY A 79 -1.22 1.57 14.71
N TYR A 80 -0.67 0.96 13.65
CA TYR A 80 -0.01 1.67 12.56
C TYR A 80 -0.39 1.13 11.17
N PRO A 81 -0.43 1.99 10.13
CA PRO A 81 -0.97 1.57 8.83
C PRO A 81 0.03 0.85 7.91
N TYR A 82 1.34 1.07 8.01
CA TYR A 82 2.38 0.46 7.15
C TYR A 82 3.78 0.67 7.76
N ALA A 83 4.86 0.18 7.13
CA ALA A 83 6.25 0.39 7.59
C ALA A 83 6.47 0.01 9.07
N ILE A 84 5.89 -1.12 9.48
CA ILE A 84 5.86 -1.57 10.88
C ILE A 84 7.05 -2.48 11.12
N ASP A 85 7.83 -2.16 12.15
CA ASP A 85 8.97 -2.95 12.62
C ASP A 85 8.60 -3.70 13.90
N PHE A 86 8.82 -5.02 13.90
CA PHE A 86 8.59 -5.92 15.04
C PHE A 86 9.89 -6.50 15.62
N SER A 87 11.07 -6.03 15.19
CA SER A 87 12.39 -6.54 15.59
C SER A 87 12.62 -6.57 17.11
N ARG A 88 11.97 -5.67 17.86
CA ARG A 88 12.05 -5.58 19.33
C ARG A 88 10.93 -6.32 20.08
N GLY A 89 10.10 -7.08 19.38
CA GLY A 89 8.97 -7.81 19.97
C GLY A 89 7.70 -6.96 20.18
N TYR A 90 7.70 -5.69 19.77
CA TYR A 90 6.53 -4.80 19.80
C TYR A 90 6.52 -3.92 18.54
N SER A 91 5.35 -3.35 18.19
CA SER A 91 5.20 -2.55 16.97
C SER A 91 5.90 -1.19 17.07
N ARG A 92 6.72 -0.86 16.07
CA ARG A 92 7.33 0.46 15.88
C ARG A 92 7.03 0.97 14.48
N TYR A 93 6.81 2.27 14.35
CA TYR A 93 6.39 2.90 13.09
C TYR A 93 7.22 4.15 12.80
N ASN A 94 8.10 4.06 11.80
CA ASN A 94 8.95 5.16 11.37
C ASN A 94 9.11 5.16 9.84
N PRO A 95 8.10 5.59 9.07
CA PRO A 95 8.25 5.78 7.62
C PRO A 95 9.44 6.68 7.29
N GLY A 96 10.25 6.28 6.31
CA GLY A 96 11.57 6.86 6.00
C GLY A 96 12.74 6.09 6.62
N VAL A 97 12.48 5.32 7.68
CA VAL A 97 13.44 4.41 8.30
C VAL A 97 13.04 2.97 8.02
N THR A 98 11.81 2.59 8.37
CA THR A 98 11.33 1.20 8.31
C THR A 98 10.47 0.89 7.08
N SER A 99 10.43 1.79 6.09
CA SER A 99 9.74 1.51 4.82
C SER A 99 10.60 0.64 3.91
N THR A 100 9.93 -0.17 3.07
CA THR A 100 10.59 -1.14 2.18
C THR A 100 11.67 -0.52 1.29
N ILE A 101 11.39 0.64 0.66
CA ILE A 101 12.38 1.33 -0.20
C ILE A 101 13.59 1.77 0.60
N ASP A 102 13.39 2.30 1.80
CA ASP A 102 14.45 2.82 2.67
C ASP A 102 15.38 1.69 3.13
N LEU A 103 14.79 0.58 3.58
CA LEU A 103 15.51 -0.62 4.01
C LEU A 103 16.33 -1.26 2.88
N LEU A 104 15.71 -1.43 1.70
CA LEU A 104 16.36 -2.00 0.52
C LEU A 104 17.47 -1.09 -0.01
N ALA A 105 17.23 0.23 -0.07
CA ALA A 105 18.21 1.18 -0.60
C ALA A 105 19.48 1.27 0.26
N ARG A 106 19.35 1.02 1.58
CA ARG A 106 20.47 0.97 2.54
C ARG A 106 21.07 -0.44 2.71
N GLY A 107 20.45 -1.47 2.13
CA GLY A 107 20.92 -2.85 2.23
C GLY A 107 20.79 -3.46 3.62
N GLU A 108 19.83 -3.00 4.42
CA GLU A 108 19.67 -3.38 5.83
C GLU A 108 18.94 -4.72 6.03
N VAL A 109 18.23 -5.20 5.01
CA VAL A 109 17.49 -6.47 5.05
C VAL A 109 18.31 -7.59 4.43
N ASP A 110 18.21 -8.78 5.01
CA ASP A 110 18.92 -9.99 4.62
C ASP A 110 18.04 -11.01 3.89
N ALA A 111 16.71 -10.85 3.92
CA ALA A 111 15.75 -11.62 3.14
C ALA A 111 14.48 -10.79 2.87
N ALA A 112 13.71 -11.19 1.85
CA ALA A 112 12.44 -10.55 1.51
C ALA A 112 11.34 -11.57 1.18
N MET A 113 10.12 -11.26 1.61
CA MET A 113 8.91 -11.97 1.19
C MET A 113 7.95 -10.95 0.56
N VAL A 114 7.57 -11.18 -0.68
CA VAL A 114 6.66 -10.34 -1.46
C VAL A 114 5.34 -11.09 -1.63
N ILE A 115 4.24 -10.47 -1.24
CA ILE A 115 2.90 -11.05 -1.34
C ILE A 115 2.04 -10.15 -2.21
N ALA A 116 1.46 -10.70 -3.28
CA ALA A 116 0.52 -10.04 -4.20
C ALA A 116 1.01 -8.65 -4.70
N SER A 117 2.29 -8.54 -5.03
CA SER A 117 2.93 -7.29 -5.47
C SER A 117 4.09 -7.56 -6.42
N ASP A 118 4.44 -6.56 -7.24
CA ASP A 118 5.51 -6.67 -8.24
C ASP A 118 6.57 -5.56 -8.08
N PRO A 119 7.36 -5.56 -7.00
CA PRO A 119 8.41 -4.56 -6.77
C PRO A 119 9.45 -4.49 -7.89
N ALA A 120 9.78 -5.61 -8.56
CA ALA A 120 10.74 -5.59 -9.67
C ALA A 120 10.30 -4.70 -10.84
N ALA A 121 8.99 -4.58 -11.08
CA ALA A 121 8.45 -3.70 -12.12
C ALA A 121 8.34 -2.22 -11.66
N HIS A 122 8.19 -1.97 -10.36
CA HIS A 122 7.72 -0.66 -9.85
C HIS A 122 8.71 0.05 -8.92
N PHE A 123 9.74 -0.62 -8.40
CA PHE A 123 10.69 -0.01 -7.47
C PHE A 123 11.82 0.71 -8.21
N PRO A 124 12.41 1.75 -7.57
CA PRO A 124 13.62 2.37 -8.10
C PRO A 124 14.77 1.36 -8.18
N THR A 125 15.63 1.52 -9.18
CA THR A 125 16.74 0.61 -9.47
C THR A 125 17.65 0.34 -8.26
N GLN A 126 17.87 1.33 -7.41
CA GLN A 126 18.69 1.17 -6.20
C GLN A 126 18.12 0.10 -5.26
N ALA A 127 16.81 0.15 -4.98
CA ALA A 127 16.16 -0.84 -4.11
C ALA A 127 16.14 -2.23 -4.79
N LEU A 128 15.90 -2.26 -6.11
CA LEU A 128 15.86 -3.51 -6.87
C LEU A 128 17.20 -4.25 -6.88
N ARG A 129 18.33 -3.53 -6.95
CA ARG A 129 19.67 -4.14 -6.91
C ARG A 129 19.93 -4.95 -5.64
N HIS A 130 19.42 -4.47 -4.49
CA HIS A 130 19.54 -5.19 -3.23
C HIS A 130 18.55 -6.34 -3.16
N LEU A 131 17.29 -6.09 -3.54
CA LEU A 131 16.24 -7.11 -3.58
C LEU A 131 16.64 -8.34 -4.41
N ALA A 132 17.33 -8.14 -5.55
CA ALA A 132 17.77 -9.21 -6.43
C ALA A 132 19.02 -10.00 -5.91
N ARG A 133 19.59 -9.62 -4.77
CA ARG A 133 20.79 -10.26 -4.19
C ARG A 133 20.52 -11.04 -2.91
N ILE A 134 19.37 -10.81 -2.28
CA ILE A 134 18.97 -11.45 -1.04
C ILE A 134 17.96 -12.56 -1.32
N PRO A 135 17.86 -13.59 -0.45
CA PRO A 135 16.79 -14.58 -0.50
C PRO A 135 15.41 -13.94 -0.66
N LEU A 136 14.71 -14.30 -1.74
CA LEU A 136 13.44 -13.73 -2.15
C LEU A 136 12.37 -14.81 -2.30
N ILE A 137 11.32 -14.70 -1.49
CA ILE A 137 10.11 -15.51 -1.59
C ILE A 137 9.00 -14.65 -2.21
N VAL A 138 8.30 -15.19 -3.21
CA VAL A 138 7.15 -14.53 -3.84
C VAL A 138 5.91 -15.41 -3.68
N VAL A 139 4.84 -14.84 -3.12
CA VAL A 139 3.51 -15.44 -3.02
C VAL A 139 2.57 -14.61 -3.89
N ASP A 140 2.18 -15.14 -5.04
CA ASP A 140 1.36 -14.39 -6.00
C ASP A 140 0.53 -15.36 -6.87
N PRO A 141 -0.71 -15.02 -7.24
CA PRO A 141 -1.46 -15.79 -8.23
C PRO A 141 -0.91 -15.66 -9.67
N LYS A 142 -0.07 -14.67 -9.95
CA LYS A 142 0.48 -14.39 -11.30
C LYS A 142 2.00 -14.45 -11.30
N TRP A 143 2.54 -15.01 -12.37
CA TRP A 143 3.97 -14.95 -12.65
C TRP A 143 4.37 -13.53 -13.05
N SER A 144 4.90 -12.75 -12.10
CA SER A 144 5.31 -11.35 -12.25
C SER A 144 6.81 -11.20 -12.57
N LEU A 145 7.28 -9.97 -12.84
CA LEU A 145 8.73 -9.73 -12.98
C LEU A 145 9.46 -10.06 -11.68
N THR A 146 8.84 -9.80 -10.53
CA THR A 146 9.39 -10.18 -9.22
C THR A 146 9.45 -11.69 -9.06
N ALA A 147 8.45 -12.44 -9.51
CA ALA A 147 8.48 -13.91 -9.51
C ALA A 147 9.65 -14.46 -10.34
N SER A 148 10.01 -13.80 -11.44
CA SER A 148 11.12 -14.25 -12.32
C SER A 148 12.51 -14.18 -11.69
N ILE A 149 12.67 -13.39 -10.61
CA ILE A 149 13.93 -13.24 -9.87
C ILE A 149 13.86 -13.84 -8.47
N ALA A 150 12.79 -14.56 -8.13
CA ALA A 150 12.58 -15.16 -6.82
C ALA A 150 13.32 -16.49 -6.68
N ASP A 151 13.85 -16.78 -5.48
CA ASP A 151 14.39 -18.09 -5.14
C ASP A 151 13.27 -19.11 -4.91
N VAL A 152 12.13 -18.65 -4.39
CA VAL A 152 10.94 -19.48 -4.17
C VAL A 152 9.70 -18.73 -4.64
N TYR A 153 8.96 -19.33 -5.57
CA TYR A 153 7.65 -18.87 -6.00
C TYR A 153 6.54 -19.82 -5.51
N ILE A 154 5.57 -19.27 -4.80
CA ILE A 154 4.42 -20.00 -4.26
C ILE A 154 3.16 -19.46 -4.96
N PRO A 155 2.59 -20.20 -5.93
CA PRO A 155 1.36 -19.78 -6.59
C PRO A 155 0.17 -19.90 -5.65
N THR A 156 -0.65 -18.85 -5.58
CA THR A 156 -1.90 -18.83 -4.80
C THR A 156 -3.13 -18.60 -5.66
N LYS A 157 -4.30 -18.79 -5.06
CA LYS A 157 -5.58 -18.36 -5.65
C LYS A 157 -5.65 -16.85 -5.74
N MET A 158 -6.38 -16.34 -6.73
CA MET A 158 -6.68 -14.93 -6.93
C MET A 158 -7.99 -14.54 -6.25
N VAL A 159 -7.90 -13.63 -5.28
CA VAL A 159 -9.07 -13.08 -4.59
C VAL A 159 -10.00 -12.38 -5.58
N GLY A 160 -11.27 -12.77 -5.55
CA GLY A 160 -12.31 -12.31 -6.47
C GLY A 160 -12.43 -13.09 -7.77
N VAL A 161 -11.60 -14.11 -7.98
CA VAL A 161 -11.72 -15.04 -9.10
C VAL A 161 -12.00 -16.43 -8.56
N ASP A 162 -11.01 -17.05 -7.92
CA ASP A 162 -11.07 -18.42 -7.38
C ASP A 162 -10.87 -18.49 -5.85
N ALA A 163 -10.63 -17.35 -5.20
CA ALA A 163 -10.76 -17.15 -3.75
C ALA A 163 -11.77 -16.05 -3.43
N GLU A 164 -12.39 -16.14 -2.26
CA GLU A 164 -13.23 -15.07 -1.70
C GLU A 164 -12.46 -14.28 -0.63
N GLY A 165 -12.92 -13.07 -0.31
CA GLY A 165 -12.19 -12.21 0.62
C GLY A 165 -12.95 -10.93 0.94
N SER A 166 -12.33 -10.07 1.75
CA SER A 166 -12.88 -8.76 2.07
C SER A 166 -11.93 -7.69 1.55
N CYS A 167 -12.50 -6.64 0.94
CA CYS A 167 -11.72 -5.47 0.55
C CYS A 167 -12.34 -4.18 1.00
N TYR A 168 -11.54 -3.13 0.96
CA TYR A 168 -11.96 -1.77 1.23
C TYR A 168 -11.73 -0.93 -0.01
N ARG A 169 -12.79 -0.27 -0.47
CA ARG A 169 -12.72 0.70 -1.56
C ARG A 169 -11.90 1.93 -1.13
N MET A 170 -11.60 2.82 -2.07
CA MET A 170 -10.82 4.05 -1.82
C MET A 170 -11.41 4.95 -0.72
N ASP A 171 -12.73 4.91 -0.51
CA ASP A 171 -13.47 5.62 0.53
C ASP A 171 -13.65 4.82 1.84
N ASN A 172 -12.91 3.73 1.99
CA ASN A 172 -12.94 2.81 3.15
C ASN A 172 -14.27 2.07 3.36
N VAL A 173 -15.14 1.99 2.34
CA VAL A 173 -16.31 1.11 2.41
C VAL A 173 -15.87 -0.35 2.29
N PRO A 174 -16.18 -1.23 3.27
CA PRO A 174 -15.86 -2.64 3.20
C PRO A 174 -16.82 -3.36 2.24
N LEU A 175 -16.26 -4.22 1.39
CA LEU A 175 -16.97 -5.04 0.42
C LEU A 175 -16.52 -6.49 0.54
N ARG A 176 -17.48 -7.42 0.55
CA ARG A 176 -17.17 -8.85 0.42
C ARG A 176 -17.00 -9.19 -1.05
N VAL A 177 -15.82 -9.66 -1.41
CA VAL A 177 -15.50 -10.17 -2.75
C VAL A 177 -15.82 -11.66 -2.78
N ARG A 178 -16.56 -12.08 -3.80
CA ARG A 178 -16.97 -13.47 -3.98
C ARG A 178 -16.04 -14.18 -4.94
N LYS A 179 -15.90 -15.47 -4.71
CA LYS A 179 -15.35 -16.42 -5.67
C LYS A 179 -16.34 -16.65 -6.82
N VAL A 180 -15.83 -16.70 -8.04
CA VAL A 180 -16.62 -16.90 -9.28
C VAL A 180 -16.24 -18.22 -9.97
N LEU A 181 -15.01 -18.68 -9.82
CA LEU A 181 -14.46 -19.90 -10.41
C LEU A 181 -13.85 -20.81 -9.34
N GLU A 182 -13.64 -22.08 -9.67
CA GLU A 182 -12.96 -23.04 -8.79
C GLU A 182 -11.62 -23.44 -9.39
N SER A 183 -10.53 -23.30 -8.63
CA SER A 183 -9.22 -23.84 -8.99
C SER A 183 -8.85 -24.99 -8.07
N LYS A 184 -8.31 -26.07 -8.65
CA LYS A 184 -7.83 -27.24 -7.91
C LYS A 184 -6.32 -27.18 -7.77
N GLY A 185 -5.82 -27.63 -6.62
CA GLY A 185 -4.37 -27.77 -6.38
C GLY A 185 -3.65 -26.47 -5.96
N LEU A 186 -4.37 -25.36 -5.83
CA LEU A 186 -3.84 -24.11 -5.26
C LEU A 186 -4.41 -23.88 -3.86
N MET A 187 -3.58 -23.31 -2.99
CA MET A 187 -3.99 -22.77 -1.70
C MET A 187 -4.34 -21.29 -1.86
N ASP A 188 -5.19 -20.76 -1.00
CA ASP A 188 -5.32 -19.30 -0.87
C ASP A 188 -4.15 -18.69 -0.07
N ASP A 189 -4.05 -17.36 -0.08
CA ASP A 189 -2.97 -16.64 0.61
C ASP A 189 -2.99 -16.90 2.13
N VAL A 190 -4.16 -17.10 2.73
CA VAL A 190 -4.29 -17.33 4.18
C VAL A 190 -3.74 -18.70 4.54
N GLU A 191 -4.15 -19.75 3.82
CA GLU A 191 -3.67 -21.12 4.01
C GLU A 191 -2.14 -21.21 3.87
N VAL A 192 -1.56 -20.50 2.89
CA VAL A 192 -0.10 -20.44 2.71
C VAL A 192 0.57 -19.77 3.92
N LEU A 193 0.06 -18.63 4.35
CA LEU A 193 0.64 -17.87 5.46
C LEU A 193 0.51 -18.61 6.80
N GLU A 194 -0.61 -19.29 7.06
CA GLU A 194 -0.80 -20.10 8.27
C GLU A 194 0.22 -21.24 8.35
N ARG A 195 0.41 -21.99 7.26
CA ARG A 195 1.42 -23.06 7.19
C ARG A 195 2.84 -22.53 7.35
N LEU A 196 3.15 -21.38 6.75
CA LEU A 196 4.45 -20.73 6.90
C LEU A 196 4.69 -20.31 8.36
N ILE A 197 3.68 -19.74 9.04
CA ILE A 197 3.77 -19.37 10.45
C ILE A 197 4.06 -20.59 11.33
N GLU A 198 3.37 -21.71 11.11
CA GLU A 198 3.63 -22.96 11.83
C GLU A 198 5.06 -23.46 11.63
N LYS A 199 5.53 -23.47 10.39
CA LYS A 199 6.90 -23.90 10.06
C LYS A 199 7.96 -22.97 10.65
N VAL A 200 7.75 -21.66 10.63
CA VAL A 200 8.66 -20.70 11.25
C VAL A 200 8.72 -20.92 12.77
N LYS A 201 7.59 -21.21 13.43
CA LYS A 201 7.57 -21.56 14.86
C LYS A 201 8.36 -22.84 15.15
N GLU A 202 8.17 -23.88 14.33
CA GLU A 202 8.91 -25.16 14.44
C GLU A 202 10.42 -24.98 14.26
N VAL A 203 10.85 -24.17 13.28
CA VAL A 203 12.27 -23.89 13.06
C VAL A 203 12.85 -23.07 14.21
N LYS A 204 12.13 -22.06 14.70
CA LYS A 204 12.56 -21.25 15.86
C LYS A 204 12.68 -22.07 17.15
N SER A 205 11.79 -23.04 17.37
CA SER A 205 11.88 -23.89 18.57
C SER A 205 13.00 -24.93 18.52
N ARG A 206 13.51 -25.27 17.32
CA ARG A 206 14.68 -26.13 17.14
C ARG A 206 16.01 -25.40 17.20
N GLY A 207 16.00 -24.09 16.91
CA GLY A 207 17.20 -23.24 16.92
C GLY A 207 17.43 -22.50 18.24
N ALA A 208 16.50 -22.59 19.19
CA ALA A 208 16.62 -22.09 20.56
C ALA A 208 17.04 -23.22 21.51
#